data_AF-A0A3N0VHT1-F1
#
_entry.id   AF-A0A3N0VHT1-F1
#
_cell.length_a   1.000
_cell.length_b   1.000
_cell.length_c   1.000
_cell.angle_alpha   90.00
_cell.angle_beta   90.00
_cell.angle_gamma   90.00
#
_symmetry.space_group_name_H-M   'P 1'
#
loop_
_entity.id
_entity.type
_entity.pdbx_description
1 polymer ?
#
loop_
_entity_poly.entity_id
_entity_poly.type
_entity_poly.pdbx_seq_one_letter_code
_entity_poly.pdbx_strand_id
1 'polypeptide(L)'
;MPRQRLSSFAALWLFSAGALAVPAGGVDERLMSACAARVDARMDSMGPEELDYLRRLEFGLRMAMAPFAAGESLSDHDLEEASEQLDLARRQLASACGVPLHTAGR
;
A
#
# COMPACT_ATOMS: atom_id res chain seq x y z
N MET A 1 14.15 27.33 46.66
CA MET A 1 12.82 26.76 46.37
C MET A 1 11.82 27.91 46.37
N PRO A 2 10.97 28.03 45.33
CA PRO A 2 9.68 27.34 45.37
C PRO A 2 9.39 26.49 44.11
N ARG A 3 8.60 25.44 44.33
CA ARG A 3 8.03 24.51 43.34
C ARG A 3 6.91 25.20 42.57
N GLN A 4 6.90 25.05 41.24
CA GLN A 4 5.68 25.17 40.44
C GLN A 4 5.42 23.82 39.77
N ARG A 5 4.32 23.19 40.18
CA ARG A 5 3.68 22.07 39.50
C ARG A 5 2.57 22.65 38.63
N LEU A 6 2.65 22.47 37.31
CA LEU A 6 1.48 22.41 36.44
C LEU A 6 1.66 21.24 35.47
N SER A 7 0.59 20.46 35.37
CA SER A 7 0.45 19.21 34.67
C SER A 7 -0.18 19.46 33.29
N SER A 8 0.12 18.56 32.35
CA SER A 8 -0.80 18.06 31.31
C SER A 8 -0.99 18.80 29.98
N PHE A 9 -0.61 18.05 28.92
CA PHE A 9 -1.25 17.91 27.58
C PHE A 9 -1.42 19.14 26.67
N ALA A 10 -0.67 19.16 25.56
CA ALA A 10 -1.11 19.50 24.19
C ALA A 10 0.12 19.46 23.26
N ALA A 11 0.26 18.42 22.43
CA ALA A 11 -0.23 18.44 21.05
C ALA A 11 0.59 19.38 20.14
N LEU A 12 1.73 18.90 19.64
CA LEU A 12 2.36 19.38 18.40
C LEU A 12 2.99 18.19 17.66
N TRP A 13 2.19 17.15 17.46
CA TRP A 13 2.32 16.33 16.25
C TRP A 13 1.76 17.17 15.11
N LEU A 14 2.62 17.58 14.17
CA LEU A 14 2.35 17.89 12.76
C LEU A 14 3.53 18.68 12.19
N PHE A 15 4.72 18.06 12.18
CA PHE A 15 5.69 18.43 11.16
C PHE A 15 5.22 17.79 9.85
N SER A 16 4.43 18.60 9.15
CA SER A 16 3.97 18.36 7.80
C SER A 16 5.20 18.10 6.92
N ALA A 17 5.42 16.84 6.59
CA ALA A 17 6.33 16.44 5.54
C ALA A 17 5.78 17.02 4.22
N GLY A 18 6.26 18.21 3.88
CA GLY A 18 6.14 18.78 2.54
C GLY A 18 7.01 18.00 1.57
N ALA A 19 6.64 16.74 1.34
CA ALA A 19 7.11 16.02 0.18
C ALA A 19 6.28 16.52 -1.00
N LEU A 20 6.93 17.31 -1.86
CA LEU A 20 6.58 17.42 -3.27
C LEU A 20 6.65 16.01 -3.88
N ALA A 21 5.64 15.20 -3.65
CA ALA A 21 5.44 13.93 -4.34
C ALA A 21 4.32 14.18 -5.34
N VAL A 22 4.70 14.58 -6.55
CA VAL A 22 3.83 14.41 -7.73
C VAL A 22 3.42 12.94 -7.71
N PRO A 23 2.14 12.56 -7.49
CA PRO A 23 1.78 11.16 -7.47
C PRO A 23 1.60 10.72 -8.93
N ALA A 24 2.73 10.55 -9.61
CA ALA A 24 2.84 9.73 -10.81
C ALA A 24 2.75 8.23 -10.47
N GLY A 25 2.34 7.88 -9.25
CA GLY A 25 2.17 6.50 -8.83
C GLY A 25 0.93 5.90 -9.47
N GLY A 26 1.17 4.83 -10.24
CA GLY A 26 0.14 4.02 -10.87
C GLY A 26 -0.85 3.45 -9.85
N VAL A 27 -1.96 2.92 -10.35
CA VAL A 27 -3.05 2.31 -9.55
C VAL A 27 -2.50 1.35 -8.48
N ASP A 28 -1.48 0.58 -8.85
CA ASP A 28 -0.83 -0.42 -7.99
C ASP A 28 -0.04 0.19 -6.81
N GLU A 29 0.67 1.30 -7.04
CA GLU A 29 1.41 1.99 -5.97
C GLU A 29 0.47 2.59 -4.94
N ARG A 30 -0.65 3.16 -5.40
CA ARG A 30 -1.71 3.67 -4.52
C ARG A 30 -2.35 2.56 -3.71
N LEU A 31 -2.58 1.41 -4.33
CA LEU A 31 -3.11 0.24 -3.65
C LEU A 31 -2.14 -0.28 -2.57
N MET A 32 -0.86 -0.43 -2.88
CA MET A 32 0.17 -0.83 -1.91
C MET A 32 0.29 0.17 -0.76
N SER A 33 0.32 1.48 -1.07
CA SER A 33 0.40 2.53 -0.05
C SER A 33 -0.84 2.54 0.87
N ALA A 34 -2.04 2.40 0.31
CA ALA A 34 -3.28 2.32 1.07
C ALA A 34 -3.34 1.05 1.92
N CYS A 35 -2.84 -0.08 1.42
CA CYS A 35 -2.73 -1.30 2.20
C CYS A 35 -1.77 -1.11 3.38
N ALA A 36 -0.58 -0.57 3.15
CA ALA A 36 0.42 -0.33 4.18
C ALA A 36 -0.12 0.56 5.31
N ALA A 37 -0.85 1.64 4.97
CA ALA A 37 -1.47 2.52 5.96
C ALA A 37 -2.51 1.80 6.85
N ARG A 38 -3.24 0.82 6.29
CA ARG A 38 -4.21 0.03 7.05
C ARG A 38 -3.56 -1.05 7.91
N VAL A 39 -2.49 -1.64 7.42
CA VAL A 39 -1.66 -2.57 8.21
C VAL A 39 -1.08 -1.83 9.41
N ASP A 40 -0.50 -0.64 9.19
CA ASP A 40 0.05 0.20 10.24
C ASP A 40 -1.00 0.57 11.30
N ALA A 41 -2.20 0.97 10.85
CA ALA A 41 -3.32 1.31 11.74
C ALA A 41 -3.86 0.13 12.57
N ARG A 42 -3.55 -1.12 12.21
CA ARG A 42 -4.03 -2.34 12.89
C ARG A 42 -2.91 -3.22 13.42
N MET A 43 -1.67 -2.75 13.35
CA MET A 43 -0.47 -3.57 13.60
C MET A 43 -0.51 -4.27 14.97
N ASP A 44 -0.94 -3.56 16.01
CA ASP A 44 -1.05 -4.08 17.38
C ASP A 44 -2.11 -5.18 17.56
N SER A 45 -3.07 -5.26 16.63
CA SER A 45 -4.15 -6.25 16.63
C SER A 45 -3.94 -7.40 15.65
N MET A 46 -2.91 -7.33 14.82
CA MET A 46 -2.67 -8.26 13.72
C MET A 46 -1.74 -9.39 14.15
N GLY A 47 -2.13 -10.63 13.83
CA GLY A 47 -1.27 -11.79 14.07
C GLY A 47 -0.09 -11.84 13.10
N PRO A 48 1.01 -12.53 13.45
CA PRO A 48 2.16 -12.69 12.55
C PRO A 48 1.80 -13.40 11.24
N GLU A 49 0.88 -14.36 11.28
CA GLU A 49 0.40 -15.08 10.08
C GLU A 49 -0.35 -14.16 9.11
N GLU A 50 -1.14 -13.22 9.64
CA GLU A 50 -1.90 -12.25 8.85
C GLU A 50 -0.96 -11.22 8.21
N LEU A 51 0.03 -10.72 8.97
CA LEU A 51 1.09 -9.87 8.44
C LEU A 51 1.87 -10.55 7.31
N ASP A 52 2.25 -11.82 7.50
CA ASP A 52 2.97 -12.58 6.48
C ASP A 52 2.11 -12.90 5.26
N TYR A 53 0.81 -13.14 5.46
CA TYR A 53 -0.14 -13.26 4.36
C TYR A 53 -0.21 -11.97 3.52
N LEU A 54 -0.35 -10.81 4.14
CA LEU A 54 -0.39 -9.52 3.45
C LEU A 54 0.92 -9.22 2.71
N ARG A 55 2.08 -9.49 3.32
CA ARG A 55 3.39 -9.35 2.67
C ARG A 55 3.54 -10.22 1.43
N ARG A 56 3.01 -11.46 1.46
CA ARG A 56 3.01 -12.34 0.28
C ARG A 56 2.15 -11.78 -0.85
N LEU A 57 0.99 -11.19 -0.52
CA LEU A 57 0.13 -10.55 -1.52
C LEU A 57 0.78 -9.30 -2.13
N GLU A 58 1.41 -8.45 -1.31
CA GLU A 58 2.17 -7.30 -1.82
C GLU A 58 3.31 -7.72 -2.74
N PHE A 59 4.04 -8.76 -2.36
CA PHE A 59 5.10 -9.32 -3.21
C PHE A 59 4.53 -9.87 -4.52
N GLY A 60 3.41 -10.59 -4.47
CA GLY A 60 2.71 -11.08 -5.66
C GLY A 60 2.31 -9.96 -6.61
N LEU A 61 1.79 -8.85 -6.08
CA LEU A 61 1.47 -7.66 -6.88
C LEU A 61 2.72 -7.07 -7.55
N ARG A 62 3.82 -6.91 -6.81
CA ARG A 62 5.09 -6.41 -7.39
C ARG A 62 5.62 -7.31 -8.50
N MET A 63 5.52 -8.63 -8.34
CA MET A 63 5.92 -9.59 -9.37
C MET A 63 5.02 -9.51 -10.61
N ALA A 64 3.70 -9.35 -10.43
CA ALA A 64 2.77 -9.22 -11.54
C ALA A 64 2.94 -7.88 -12.32
N MET A 65 3.49 -6.85 -11.68
CA MET A 65 3.85 -5.59 -12.35
C MET A 65 5.14 -5.67 -13.16
N ALA A 66 6.04 -6.61 -12.85
CA ALA A 66 7.37 -6.68 -13.43
C ALA A 66 7.39 -6.78 -14.98
N PRO A 67 6.52 -7.57 -15.64
CA PRO A 67 6.48 -7.66 -17.10
C PRO A 67 6.19 -6.31 -17.77
N PHE A 68 5.37 -5.47 -17.15
CA PHE A 68 5.01 -4.14 -17.66
C PHE A 68 6.11 -3.10 -17.43
N ALA A 69 6.95 -3.31 -16.40
CA ALA A 69 8.07 -2.42 -16.09
C ALA A 69 9.32 -2.73 -16.92
N ALA A 70 9.49 -3.98 -17.36
CA ALA A 70 10.66 -4.42 -18.13
C ALA A 70 10.77 -3.76 -19.51
N GLY A 71 9.68 -3.21 -20.06
CA GLY A 71 9.67 -2.52 -21.35
C GLY A 71 9.98 -3.43 -22.55
N GLU A 72 10.06 -4.74 -22.34
CA GLU A 72 10.17 -5.73 -23.41
C GLU A 72 8.82 -5.84 -24.14
N SER A 73 8.85 -5.99 -25.46
CA SER A 73 7.64 -6.22 -26.25
C SER A 73 7.14 -7.65 -26.01
N LEU A 74 6.27 -7.79 -25.01
CA LEU A 74 5.48 -8.99 -24.80
C LEU A 74 4.59 -9.26 -26.04
N SER A 75 4.34 -10.53 -26.35
CA SER A 75 3.34 -10.85 -27.36
C SER A 75 1.94 -10.45 -26.86
N ASP A 76 0.98 -10.26 -27.77
CA ASP A 76 -0.40 -9.92 -27.38
C ASP A 76 -0.99 -10.95 -26.40
N HIS A 77 -0.64 -12.23 -26.56
CA HIS A 77 -1.07 -13.29 -25.66
C HIS A 77 -0.42 -13.18 -24.28
N ASP A 78 0.89 -12.92 -24.22
CA ASP A 78 1.61 -12.77 -22.94
C ASP A 78 1.17 -11.48 -22.20
N LEU A 79 0.80 -10.44 -22.94
CA LEU A 79 0.22 -9.22 -22.38
C LEU A 79 -1.13 -9.48 -21.73
N GLU A 80 -2.00 -10.24 -22.40
CA GLU A 80 -3.31 -10.63 -21.86
C GLU A 80 -3.16 -11.44 -20.57
N GLU A 81 -2.31 -12.48 -20.60
CA GLU A 81 -2.03 -13.30 -19.41
C GLU A 81 -1.43 -12.48 -18.26
N ALA A 82 -0.43 -11.63 -18.55
CA ALA A 82 0.18 -10.77 -17.54
C ALA A 82 -0.85 -9.77 -16.96
N SER A 83 -1.79 -9.28 -17.78
CA SER A 83 -2.84 -8.36 -17.32
C SER A 83 -3.83 -9.06 -16.40
N GLU A 84 -4.23 -10.29 -16.72
CA GLU A 84 -5.10 -11.09 -15.87
C GLU A 84 -4.44 -11.39 -14.52
N GLN A 85 -3.15 -11.74 -14.52
CA GLN A 85 -2.38 -11.99 -13.31
C GLN A 85 -2.27 -10.73 -12.44
N LEU A 86 -2.02 -9.56 -13.06
CA LEU A 86 -1.98 -8.27 -12.37
C LEU A 86 -3.34 -7.92 -11.74
N ASP A 87 -4.44 -8.11 -12.46
CA ASP A 87 -5.79 -7.85 -11.94
C ASP A 87 -6.21 -8.82 -10.84
N LEU A 88 -5.77 -10.08 -10.90
CA LEU A 88 -5.96 -11.02 -9.80
C LEU A 88 -5.20 -10.57 -8.55
N ALA A 89 -3.91 -10.21 -8.69
CA ALA A 89 -3.08 -9.75 -7.57
C ALA A 89 -3.64 -8.48 -6.93
N ARG A 90 -4.10 -7.51 -7.74
CA ARG A 90 -4.79 -6.30 -7.28
C ARG A 90 -6.00 -6.64 -6.43
N ARG A 91 -6.88 -7.51 -6.92
CA ARG A 91 -8.11 -7.92 -6.22
C ARG A 91 -7.81 -8.60 -4.89
N GLN A 92 -6.82 -9.51 -4.87
CA GLN A 92 -6.43 -10.21 -3.66
C GLN A 92 -5.91 -9.23 -2.60
N LEU A 93 -4.94 -8.37 -2.95
CA LEU A 93 -4.40 -7.38 -2.02
C LEU A 93 -5.49 -6.40 -1.54
N ALA A 94 -6.29 -5.87 -2.45
CA ALA A 94 -7.40 -4.97 -2.12
C ALA A 94 -8.39 -5.61 -1.14
N SER A 95 -8.78 -6.86 -1.38
CA SER A 95 -9.69 -7.60 -0.50
C SER A 95 -9.09 -7.82 0.89
N ALA A 96 -7.84 -8.25 0.97
CA ALA A 96 -7.17 -8.55 2.23
C ALA A 96 -6.91 -7.31 3.07
N CYS A 97 -6.55 -6.18 2.45
CA CYS A 97 -6.38 -4.90 3.15
C CYS A 97 -7.71 -4.15 3.32
N GLY A 98 -8.81 -4.66 2.73
CA GLY A 98 -10.13 -4.03 2.66
C GLY A 98 -10.19 -2.72 1.87
N VAL A 99 -9.19 -2.45 1.02
CA VAL A 99 -9.11 -1.21 0.21
C VAL A 99 -10.04 -1.34 -0.99
N PRO A 100 -10.95 -0.39 -1.23
CA PRO A 100 -11.80 -0.42 -2.41
C PRO A 100 -10.99 -0.16 -3.69
N LEU A 101 -11.06 -1.06 -4.68
CA LEU A 101 -10.31 -0.94 -5.95
C LEU A 101 -10.62 0.34 -6.73
N HIS A 102 -11.83 0.88 -6.60
CA HIS A 102 -12.26 2.15 -7.22
C HIS A 102 -11.61 3.40 -6.59
N THR A 103 -10.95 3.25 -5.43
CA THR A 103 -10.11 4.33 -4.86
C THR A 103 -8.67 4.30 -5.38
N ALA A 104 -8.27 3.24 -6.08
CA ALA A 104 -6.91 3.09 -6.61
C ALA A 104 -6.76 3.71 -8.02
N GLY A 105 -7.82 3.93 -8.80
CA GLY A 105 -7.72 4.67 -10.06
C GLY A 105 -9.00 4.74 -10.89
N ARG A 106 -9.21 5.92 -11.47
CA ARG A 106 -9.97 6.17 -12.70
C ARG A 106 -9.04 6.89 -13.66
#